data_AF-A0A925J5S6-F1
#
_entry.id   AF-A0A925J5S6-F1
#
_cell.length_a   1.000
_cell.length_b   1.000
_cell.length_c   1.000
_cell.angle_alpha   90.00
_cell.angle_beta   90.00
_cell.angle_gamma   90.00
#
_symmetry.space_group_name_H-M   'P 1'
#
loop_
_entity.id
_entity.type
_entity.pdbx_description
1 polymer ?
#
loop_
_entity_poly.entity_id
_entity_poly.type
_entity_poly.pdbx_seq_one_letter_code
_entity_poly.pdbx_strand_id
1 'polypeptide(L)'
;MRACPWSILAALTTCLLAGSLSAQAAPWPRVYRLSTTDTAPVLDGALRESVWTRADSIVDFTQRDPDEGQPVSERTVLRFLAADAGLWVGIWA
;
A
#
# COMPACT_ATOMS: atom_id res chain seq x y z
N MET A 1 -60.73 13.80 8.05
CA MET A 1 -59.38 13.19 8.20
C MET A 1 -58.39 14.07 7.45
N ARG A 2 -57.72 14.99 8.13
CA ARG A 2 -56.79 15.95 7.49
C ARG A 2 -55.37 15.51 7.84
N ALA A 3 -54.60 15.10 6.82
CA ALA A 3 -53.19 14.78 6.98
C ALA A 3 -52.45 16.05 7.44
N CYS A 4 -51.66 15.91 8.51
CA CYS A 4 -50.94 17.00 9.14
C CYS A 4 -49.75 17.39 8.24
N PRO A 5 -49.58 18.68 7.84
CA PRO A 5 -48.55 19.09 6.90
C PRO A 5 -47.11 18.91 7.44
N TRP A 6 -46.96 18.72 8.76
CA TRP A 6 -45.67 18.50 9.41
C TRP A 6 -45.03 17.15 9.07
N SER A 7 -45.82 16.13 8.71
CA SER A 7 -45.30 14.78 8.45
C SER A 7 -44.52 14.67 7.13
N ILE A 8 -44.76 15.58 6.17
CA ILE A 8 -44.09 15.58 4.86
C ILE A 8 -42.71 16.25 4.95
N LEU A 9 -42.56 17.26 5.82
CA LEU A 9 -41.29 17.96 6.02
C LEU A 9 -40.23 17.09 6.71
N ALA A 10 -40.63 16.22 7.65
CA ALA A 10 -39.71 15.35 8.39
C ALA A 10 -39.11 14.22 7.54
N ALA A 11 -39.82 13.72 6.53
CA ALA A 11 -39.32 12.65 5.65
C ALA A 11 -38.25 13.14 4.66
N LEU A 12 -38.32 14.41 4.26
CA LEU A 12 -37.35 15.03 3.33
C LEU A 12 -36.04 15.42 4.02
N THR A 13 -36.02 15.63 5.35
CA THR A 13 -34.81 16.03 6.07
C THR A 13 -33.85 14.86 6.32
N THR A 14 -34.36 13.63 6.46
CA THR A 14 -33.52 12.46 6.78
C THR A 14 -32.66 11.98 5.60
N CYS A 15 -33.04 12.28 4.35
CA CYS A 15 -32.29 11.83 3.17
C CYS A 15 -31.06 12.70 2.85
N LEU A 16 -31.00 13.93 3.36
CA LEU A 16 -29.90 14.88 3.08
C LEU A 16 -28.63 14.64 3.91
N LEU A 17 -28.68 13.76 4.92
CA LEU A 17 -27.49 13.33 5.68
C LEU A 17 -26.76 12.14 5.05
N ALA A 18 -27.21 11.62 3.91
CA ALA A 18 -26.51 10.59 3.14
C ALA A 18 -25.32 11.14 2.31
N GLY A 19 -25.01 12.43 2.44
CA GLY A 19 -23.91 13.09 1.74
C GLY A 19 -22.58 12.90 2.47
N SER A 20 -21.96 11.73 2.27
CA SER A 20 -20.51 11.52 2.14
C SER A 20 -20.17 10.04 2.28
N LEU A 21 -20.61 9.22 1.31
CA LEU A 21 -19.76 8.09 0.91
C LEU A 21 -18.53 8.71 0.24
N SER A 22 -17.51 9.01 1.03
CA SER A 22 -16.18 9.25 0.50
C SER A 22 -15.77 7.96 -0.20
N ALA A 23 -15.96 7.89 -1.53
CA ALA A 23 -15.24 6.93 -2.34
C ALA A 23 -13.77 7.12 -1.98
N GLN A 24 -13.17 6.13 -1.34
CA GLN A 24 -11.80 6.21 -0.86
C GLN A 24 -10.95 6.50 -2.10
N ALA A 25 -10.39 7.71 -2.17
CA ALA A 25 -9.53 8.07 -3.29
C ALA A 25 -8.47 6.97 -3.38
N ALA A 26 -8.40 6.28 -4.52
CA ALA A 26 -7.44 5.22 -4.70
C ALA A 26 -6.07 5.80 -4.33
N PRO A 27 -5.31 5.17 -3.42
CA PRO A 27 -3.99 5.67 -3.07
C PRO A 27 -3.19 5.82 -4.35
N TRP A 28 -2.46 6.93 -4.48
CA TRP A 28 -1.57 7.15 -5.60
C TRP A 28 -0.71 5.91 -5.82
N PRO A 29 -0.47 5.49 -7.07
CA PRO A 29 0.38 4.33 -7.32
C PRO A 29 1.74 4.56 -6.67
N ARG A 30 2.14 3.64 -5.80
CA ARG A 30 3.48 3.65 -5.20
C ARG A 30 4.47 3.27 -6.28
N VAL A 31 5.39 4.18 -6.59
CA VAL A 31 6.43 3.96 -7.62
C VAL A 31 7.77 3.88 -6.93
N TYR A 32 8.50 2.79 -7.15
CA TYR A 32 9.84 2.55 -6.62
C TYR A 32 10.84 2.43 -7.76
N ARG A 33 12.02 3.03 -7.59
CA ARG A 33 13.10 2.91 -8.57
C ARG A 33 13.90 1.63 -8.29
N LEU A 34 14.05 0.82 -9.34
CA LEU A 34 14.94 -0.32 -9.32
C LEU A 34 16.38 0.15 -9.55
N SER A 35 17.33 -0.44 -8.82
CA SER A 35 18.74 -0.30 -9.18
C SER A 35 19.11 -1.34 -10.24
N THR A 36 19.93 -0.93 -11.20
CA THR A 36 20.43 -1.81 -12.26
C THR A 36 21.88 -2.22 -12.03
N THR A 37 22.26 -3.41 -12.49
CA THR A 37 23.63 -3.94 -12.43
C THR A 37 23.90 -4.80 -13.66
N ASP A 38 25.13 -4.78 -14.17
CA ASP A 38 25.55 -5.64 -15.28
C ASP A 38 25.84 -7.07 -14.81
N THR A 39 26.17 -7.23 -13.52
CA THR A 39 26.50 -8.53 -12.91
C THR A 39 25.36 -8.99 -12.03
N ALA A 40 24.91 -10.23 -12.24
CA ALA A 40 23.93 -10.90 -11.39
C ALA A 40 24.46 -11.06 -9.95
N PRO A 41 23.68 -10.70 -8.91
CA PRO A 41 24.01 -10.99 -7.53
C PRO A 41 24.19 -12.49 -7.26
N VAL A 42 25.02 -12.82 -6.28
CA VAL A 42 25.17 -14.21 -5.83
C VAL A 42 23.94 -14.58 -4.99
N LEU A 43 23.30 -15.71 -5.30
CA LEU A 43 22.13 -16.19 -4.55
C LEU A 43 22.55 -16.97 -3.29
N ASP A 44 23.22 -16.30 -2.35
CA ASP A 44 23.66 -16.86 -1.07
C ASP A 44 22.79 -16.42 0.13
N GLY A 45 21.75 -15.63 -0.12
CA GLY A 45 20.86 -15.08 0.89
C GLY A 45 21.39 -13.82 1.59
N ALA A 46 22.55 -13.29 1.20
CA ALA A 46 23.13 -12.09 1.78
C ALA A 46 23.16 -10.93 0.78
N LEU A 47 22.58 -9.79 1.17
CA LEU A 47 22.53 -8.58 0.33
C LEU A 47 23.82 -7.76 0.44
N ARG A 48 24.98 -8.36 0.09
CA ARG A 48 26.31 -7.75 0.31
C ARG A 48 26.78 -6.85 -0.84
N GLU A 49 26.26 -7.03 -2.04
CA GLU A 49 26.67 -6.27 -3.20
C GLU A 49 26.30 -4.79 -3.06
N SER A 50 27.21 -3.90 -3.47
CA SER A 50 27.02 -2.45 -3.33
C SER A 50 25.82 -1.89 -4.09
N VAL A 51 25.31 -2.62 -5.08
CA VAL A 51 24.10 -2.22 -5.80
C VAL A 51 22.86 -2.27 -4.89
N TRP A 52 22.82 -3.17 -3.91
CA TRP A 52 21.72 -3.24 -2.95
C TRP A 52 21.58 -1.98 -2.10
N THR A 53 22.68 -1.29 -1.79
CA THR A 53 22.64 -0.07 -0.96
C THR A 53 22.08 1.14 -1.71
N ARG A 54 22.08 1.10 -3.05
CA ARG A 54 21.52 2.15 -3.91
C ARG A 54 20.06 1.92 -4.29
N ALA A 55 19.55 0.71 -4.09
CA ALA A 55 18.15 0.39 -4.39
C ALA A 55 17.21 1.02 -3.36
N ASP A 56 16.07 1.54 -3.84
CA ASP A 56 15.02 2.06 -2.98
C ASP A 56 14.56 0.97 -2.01
N SER A 57 14.39 1.34 -0.73
CA SER A 57 13.83 0.46 0.29
C SER A 57 12.31 0.64 0.37
N ILE A 58 11.58 -0.46 0.23
CA ILE A 58 10.14 -0.54 0.50
C ILE A 58 10.00 -1.04 1.94
N VAL A 59 9.30 -0.28 2.78
CA VAL A 59 9.25 -0.50 4.25
C VAL A 59 7.85 -0.30 4.84
N ASP A 60 6.92 0.21 4.05
CA ASP A 60 5.59 0.69 4.43
C ASP A 60 4.54 -0.41 4.30
N PHE A 61 4.90 -1.61 4.76
CA PHE A 61 4.02 -2.75 4.77
C PHE A 61 2.97 -2.63 5.88
N THR A 62 1.80 -3.22 5.64
CA THR A 62 0.74 -3.42 6.63
C THR A 62 0.49 -4.91 6.81
N GLN A 63 0.02 -5.29 8.00
CA GLN A 63 -0.33 -6.68 8.29
C GLN A 63 -1.62 -7.05 7.56
N ARG A 64 -1.69 -8.30 7.10
CA ARG A 64 -2.94 -8.90 6.62
C ARG A 64 -3.68 -9.61 7.75
N ASP A 65 -2.92 -10.31 8.58
CA ASP A 65 -3.39 -11.05 9.74
C ASP A 65 -2.35 -10.92 10.87
N PRO A 66 -2.74 -11.01 12.15
CA PRO A 66 -4.12 -11.05 12.66
C PRO A 66 -4.81 -9.68 12.68
N ASP A 67 -4.04 -8.59 12.71
CA ASP A 67 -4.54 -7.22 12.83
C ASP A 67 -4.47 -6.50 11.47
N GLU A 68 -5.42 -6.78 10.60
CA GLU A 68 -5.44 -6.28 9.21
C GLU A 68 -5.30 -4.75 9.15
N GLY A 69 -4.41 -4.28 8.27
CA GLY A 69 -4.17 -2.86 8.01
C GLY A 69 -3.29 -2.15 9.04
N GLN A 70 -2.96 -2.79 10.17
CA GLN A 70 -2.02 -2.21 11.15
C GLN A 70 -0.58 -2.21 10.60
N PRO A 71 0.31 -1.33 11.10
CA PRO A 71 1.73 -1.39 10.79
C PRO A 71 2.31 -2.78 11.09
N VAL A 72 3.29 -3.24 10.29
CA VAL A 72 3.95 -4.53 10.52
C VAL A 72 4.55 -4.65 11.92
N SER A 73 4.36 -5.81 12.55
CA SER A 73 4.94 -6.16 13.85
C SER A 73 6.43 -6.51 13.75
N GLU A 74 6.87 -6.97 12.58
CA GLU A 74 8.27 -7.24 12.24
C GLU A 74 8.73 -6.30 11.13
N ARG A 75 9.96 -5.78 11.24
CA ARG A 75 10.48 -4.79 10.29
C ARG A 75 10.90 -5.46 8.98
N THR A 76 9.97 -5.55 8.04
CA THR A 76 10.28 -6.02 6.69
C THR A 76 10.83 -4.88 5.83
N VAL A 77 11.94 -5.14 5.15
CA VAL A 77 12.46 -4.28 4.09
C VAL A 77 12.64 -5.09 2.81
N LEU A 78 12.12 -4.52 1.72
CA LEU A 78 12.16 -5.11 0.39
C LEU A 78 12.94 -4.18 -0.55
N ARG A 79 13.78 -4.78 -1.40
CA ARG A 79 14.55 -4.10 -2.44
C ARG A 79 14.49 -4.88 -3.74
N PHE A 80 14.59 -4.16 -4.85
CA PHE A 80 14.58 -4.74 -6.19
C PHE A 80 15.84 -4.35 -6.98
N LEU A 81 16.42 -5.34 -7.66
CA LEU A 81 17.50 -5.13 -8.64
C LEU A 81 17.12 -5.71 -9.99
N ALA A 82 17.51 -5.03 -11.06
CA ALA A 82 17.43 -5.54 -12.41
C ALA A 82 18.82 -5.73 -13.02
N ALA A 83 18.99 -6.81 -13.78
CA ALA A 83 20.15 -7.04 -14.64
C ALA A 83 19.66 -7.65 -15.95
N ASP A 84 20.53 -7.77 -16.95
CA ASP A 84 20.17 -8.39 -18.23
C ASP A 84 19.61 -9.81 -18.08
N ALA A 85 20.08 -10.54 -17.07
CA ALA A 85 19.63 -11.89 -16.77
C ALA A 85 18.31 -11.98 -15.98
N GLY A 86 17.76 -10.87 -15.44
CA GLY A 86 16.47 -10.91 -14.75
C GLY A 86 16.21 -9.85 -13.67
N LEU A 87 15.33 -10.20 -12.73
CA LEU A 87 14.92 -9.39 -11.58
C LEU A 87 15.26 -10.14 -10.29
N TRP A 88 15.92 -9.46 -9.36
CA TRP A 88 16.21 -9.96 -8.02
C TRP A 88 15.38 -9.23 -6.98
N VAL A 89 14.93 -10.00 -6.00
CA VAL A 89 14.11 -9.54 -4.88
C VAL A 89 14.89 -9.81 -3.61
N GLY A 90 15.35 -8.75 -2.95
CA GLY A 90 16.03 -8.83 -1.65
C GLY A 90 15.04 -8.52 -0.54
N ILE A 91 14.90 -9.44 0.42
CA ILE A 91 14.01 -9.30 1.58
C ILE A 91 14.83 -9.56 2.84
N TRP A 92 14.67 -8.71 3.84
CA TRP A 92 15.06 -9.01 5.21
C TRP A 92 13.97 -8.54 6.17
N ALA A 93 13.71 -9.35 7.18
CA ALA A 93 12.74 -9.14 8.25
C ALA A 93 13.42 -9.50 9.58
#